data_AF-A0A1M6CI96-F1
#
_entry.id   AF-A0A1M6CI96-F1
#
_cell.length_a   1.000
_cell.length_b   1.000
_cell.length_c   1.000
_cell.angle_alpha   90.00
_cell.angle_beta   90.00
_cell.angle_gamma   90.00
#
_symmetry.space_group_name_H-M   'P 1'
#
loop_
_entity.id
_entity.type
_entity.pdbx_description
1 polymer ?
#
loop_
_entity_poly.entity_id
_entity_poly.type
_entity_poly.pdbx_seq_one_letter_code
_entity_poly.pdbx_strand_id
1 'polypeptide(L)'
;MHHFGKFCALALVAGGQAVAGAYDGLWRANPTAECAFTDTPASALKIEDNVLFGVESRCEMTTPVNVRDMEAILYDMACSSEEQVEVDGETQTQTRTWSDRAMFMTAADGGLFLIWNGYAFKYERCPSDAAVGTVATASEIGITDSVDAEASDDSEAD
;
A
#
# COMPACT_ATOMS: atom_id res chain seq x y z
N MET A 1 41.44 -47.59 -27.58
CA MET A 1 41.25 -46.14 -27.77
C MET A 1 39.98 -45.94 -28.58
N HIS A 2 38.91 -45.40 -28.00
CA HIS A 2 37.94 -44.48 -28.63
C HIS A 2 36.92 -44.04 -27.58
N HIS A 3 36.59 -42.75 -27.63
CA HIS A 3 36.20 -41.92 -26.49
C HIS A 3 34.71 -42.04 -26.11
N PHE A 4 34.47 -42.06 -24.79
CA PHE A 4 33.17 -41.80 -24.17
C PHE A 4 32.74 -40.35 -24.46
N GLY A 5 31.75 -40.16 -25.34
CA GLY A 5 31.11 -38.87 -25.57
C GLY A 5 30.14 -38.54 -24.45
N LYS A 6 30.57 -37.73 -23.48
CA LYS A 6 29.72 -37.16 -22.42
C LYS A 6 28.94 -35.98 -23.00
N PHE A 7 27.65 -36.17 -23.29
CA PHE A 7 26.71 -35.08 -23.53
C PHE A 7 26.44 -34.36 -22.20
N CYS A 8 26.90 -33.12 -22.09
CA CYS A 8 26.61 -32.24 -20.96
C CYS A 8 25.27 -31.54 -21.24
N ALA A 9 24.19 -31.99 -20.60
CA ALA A 9 22.91 -31.32 -20.64
C ALA A 9 22.97 -30.07 -19.75
N LEU A 10 23.04 -28.90 -20.36
CA LEU A 10 22.98 -27.61 -19.68
C LEU A 10 21.50 -27.27 -19.44
N ALA A 11 21.02 -27.53 -18.22
CA ALA A 11 19.68 -27.14 -17.79
C ALA A 11 19.63 -25.61 -17.61
N LEU A 12 18.91 -24.90 -18.49
CA LEU A 12 18.51 -23.52 -18.25
C LEU A 12 17.49 -23.52 -17.11
N VAL A 13 17.95 -23.14 -15.91
CA VAL A 13 17.07 -22.72 -14.83
C VAL A 13 16.51 -21.37 -15.23
N ALA A 14 15.28 -21.34 -15.74
CA ALA A 14 14.53 -20.11 -15.90
C ALA A 14 14.25 -19.58 -14.48
N GLY A 15 15.13 -18.67 -14.02
CA GLY A 15 14.86 -17.89 -12.83
C GLY A 15 13.60 -17.08 -13.08
N GLY A 16 12.48 -17.46 -12.46
CA GLY A 16 11.33 -16.60 -12.33
C GLY A 16 11.78 -15.39 -11.54
N GLN A 17 12.09 -14.29 -12.23
CA GLN A 17 12.22 -13.02 -11.54
C GLN A 17 10.85 -12.76 -10.93
N ALA A 18 10.78 -12.68 -9.60
CA ALA A 18 9.68 -12.04 -8.93
C ALA A 18 9.69 -10.59 -9.43
N VAL A 19 8.97 -10.35 -10.53
CA VAL A 19 8.74 -9.01 -11.02
C VAL A 19 7.82 -8.40 -9.98
N ALA A 20 8.36 -7.53 -9.14
CA ALA A 20 7.54 -6.68 -8.27
C ALA A 20 6.38 -6.15 -9.13
N GLY A 21 5.16 -6.31 -8.64
CA GLY A 21 3.97 -5.90 -9.35
C GLY A 21 4.10 -4.44 -9.77
N ALA A 22 3.62 -4.09 -10.96
CA ALA A 22 3.79 -2.75 -11.53
C ALA A 22 3.29 -1.62 -10.61
N TYR A 23 2.45 -1.95 -9.62
CA TYR A 23 1.84 -1.03 -8.68
C TYR A 23 2.21 -1.30 -7.21
N ASP A 24 3.20 -2.14 -6.94
CA ASP A 24 3.61 -2.48 -5.58
C ASP A 24 3.98 -1.22 -4.77
N GLY A 25 3.58 -1.21 -3.50
CA GLY A 25 3.84 -0.12 -2.56
C GLY A 25 2.62 0.29 -1.73
N LEU A 26 2.82 1.33 -0.91
CA LEU A 26 1.78 1.96 -0.11
C LEU A 26 1.24 3.20 -0.83
N TRP A 27 -0.07 3.41 -0.77
CA TRP A 27 -0.73 4.52 -1.43
C TRP A 27 -1.77 5.19 -0.53
N ARG A 28 -1.59 6.49 -0.26
CA ARG A 28 -2.47 7.26 0.63
C ARG A 28 -3.55 8.02 -0.14
N ALA A 29 -4.76 8.08 0.41
CA ALA A 29 -5.90 8.71 -0.25
C ALA A 29 -5.83 10.25 -0.27
N ASN A 30 -5.07 10.84 0.66
CA ASN A 30 -4.87 12.27 0.78
C ASN A 30 -3.60 12.56 1.61
N PRO A 31 -3.08 13.80 1.62
CA PRO A 31 -1.85 14.15 2.33
C PRO A 31 -1.87 13.95 3.85
N THR A 32 -3.05 13.91 4.47
CA THR A 32 -3.21 13.71 5.93
C THR A 32 -3.37 12.25 6.33
N ALA A 33 -3.59 11.34 5.37
CA ALA A 33 -3.67 9.92 5.64
C ALA A 33 -2.28 9.34 5.94
N GLU A 34 -2.21 8.41 6.88
CA GLU A 34 -0.96 7.83 7.33
C GLU A 34 -0.35 6.94 6.24
N CYS A 35 0.97 7.04 6.05
CA CYS A 35 1.72 6.14 5.17
C CYS A 35 2.08 4.83 5.88
N ALA A 36 1.07 4.22 6.49
CA ALA A 36 1.12 2.91 7.10
C ALA A 36 -0.09 2.11 6.63
N PHE A 37 0.11 0.81 6.36
CA PHE A 37 -1.01 -0.11 6.20
C PHE A 37 -1.41 -0.63 7.57
N THR A 38 -2.58 -0.21 8.03
CA THR A 38 -3.22 -0.69 9.25
C THR A 38 -4.65 -1.09 8.91
N ASP A 39 -5.28 -1.84 9.79
CA ASP A 39 -6.70 -2.20 9.75
C ASP A 39 -7.66 -1.02 10.05
N THR A 40 -7.13 0.21 10.09
CA THR A 40 -7.93 1.42 10.36
C THR A 40 -8.36 2.13 9.07
N PRO A 41 -9.53 2.80 9.04
CA PRO A 41 -10.03 3.50 7.84
C PRO A 41 -9.19 4.68 7.34
N ALA A 42 -8.24 5.17 8.15
CA ALA A 42 -7.36 6.28 7.80
C ALA A 42 -6.02 5.83 7.18
N SER A 43 -5.85 4.52 6.95
CA SER A 43 -4.61 3.93 6.50
C SER A 43 -4.41 4.00 4.98
N ALA A 44 -3.15 3.93 4.56
CA ALA A 44 -2.80 3.75 3.16
C ALA A 44 -3.22 2.36 2.68
N LEU A 45 -3.61 2.22 1.41
CA LEU A 45 -3.74 0.90 0.80
C LEU A 45 -2.35 0.32 0.52
N LYS A 46 -2.25 -1.01 0.54
CA LYS A 46 -1.03 -1.73 0.16
C LYS A 46 -1.29 -2.55 -1.11
N ILE A 47 -0.32 -2.53 -2.02
CA ILE A 47 -0.24 -3.48 -3.12
C ILE A 47 1.08 -4.23 -2.97
N GLU A 48 1.00 -5.55 -2.91
CA GLU A 48 2.15 -6.42 -2.74
C GLU A 48 1.86 -7.77 -3.41
N ASP A 49 2.77 -8.24 -4.25
CA ASP A 49 2.69 -9.55 -4.89
C ASP A 49 1.37 -9.82 -5.66
N ASN A 50 0.86 -8.80 -6.36
CA ASN A 50 -0.45 -8.82 -7.04
C ASN A 50 -1.66 -8.96 -6.10
N VAL A 51 -1.53 -8.51 -4.85
CA VAL A 51 -2.65 -8.44 -3.90
C VAL A 51 -2.89 -7.00 -3.53
N LEU A 52 -4.12 -6.52 -3.73
CA LEU A 52 -4.59 -5.25 -3.19
C LEU A 52 -5.14 -5.48 -1.79
N PHE A 53 -4.55 -4.83 -0.81
CA PHE A 53 -5.04 -4.75 0.56
C PHE A 53 -5.69 -3.37 0.79
N GLY A 54 -7.01 -3.35 0.84
CA GLY A 54 -7.80 -2.21 1.30
C GLY A 54 -8.07 -2.29 2.81
N VAL A 55 -8.83 -1.33 3.34
CA VAL A 55 -9.14 -1.23 4.78
C VAL A 55 -9.84 -2.48 5.30
N GLU A 56 -10.84 -2.99 4.59
CA GLU A 56 -11.65 -4.14 5.00
C GLU A 56 -11.67 -5.25 3.95
N SER A 57 -10.84 -5.15 2.92
CA SER A 57 -10.87 -6.08 1.80
C SER A 57 -9.47 -6.46 1.34
N ARG A 58 -9.35 -7.69 0.89
CA ARG A 58 -8.19 -8.23 0.19
C ARG A 58 -8.65 -8.69 -1.18
N CYS A 59 -7.94 -8.30 -2.23
CA CYS A 59 -8.25 -8.72 -3.58
C CYS A 59 -7.01 -9.25 -4.29
N GLU A 60 -7.07 -10.50 -4.74
CA GLU A 60 -6.07 -11.09 -5.64
C GLU A 60 -6.27 -10.50 -7.04
N MET A 61 -5.23 -9.90 -7.60
CA MET A 61 -5.21 -9.25 -8.90
C MET A 61 -4.74 -10.25 -9.96
N THR A 62 -5.63 -10.61 -10.87
CA THR A 62 -5.40 -11.68 -11.85
C THR A 62 -5.68 -11.20 -13.26
N THR A 63 -5.24 -11.99 -14.25
CA THR A 63 -5.52 -11.74 -15.68
C THR A 63 -5.21 -10.31 -16.13
N PRO A 64 -3.94 -9.84 -16.02
CA PRO A 64 -3.59 -8.48 -16.41
C PRO A 64 -3.86 -8.24 -17.90
N VAL A 65 -4.63 -7.20 -18.20
CA VAL A 65 -4.88 -6.73 -19.58
C VAL A 65 -4.40 -5.29 -19.72
N ASN A 66 -3.39 -5.10 -20.56
CA ASN A 66 -2.89 -3.76 -20.89
C ASN A 66 -3.96 -2.96 -21.63
N VAL A 67 -4.18 -1.73 -21.20
CA VAL A 67 -5.03 -0.78 -21.93
C VAL A 67 -4.19 -0.15 -23.04
N ARG A 68 -4.68 -0.24 -24.27
CA ARG A 68 -3.94 0.22 -25.45
C ARG A 68 -3.62 1.72 -25.34
N ASP A 69 -2.36 2.07 -25.60
CA ASP A 69 -1.84 3.43 -25.62
C ASP A 69 -2.01 4.18 -24.28
N MET A 70 -2.04 3.45 -23.16
CA MET A 70 -2.15 3.99 -21.80
C MET A 70 -1.20 3.26 -20.84
N GLU A 71 -0.68 3.96 -19.83
CA GLU A 71 0.06 3.35 -18.71
C GLU A 71 -0.94 2.76 -17.69
N ALA A 72 -1.77 1.82 -18.16
CA ALA A 72 -2.84 1.25 -17.37
C ALA A 72 -3.00 -0.26 -17.62
N ILE A 73 -3.34 -0.98 -16.55
CA ILE A 73 -3.63 -2.41 -16.55
C ILE A 73 -5.00 -2.63 -15.92
N LEU A 74 -5.87 -3.34 -16.63
CA LEU A 74 -7.14 -3.85 -16.11
C LEU A 74 -6.91 -5.24 -15.54
N TYR A 75 -7.31 -5.45 -14.28
CA TYR A 75 -7.23 -6.74 -13.60
C TYR A 75 -8.63 -7.29 -13.32
N ASP A 76 -8.73 -8.63 -13.35
CA ASP A 76 -9.81 -9.35 -12.68
C ASP A 76 -9.48 -9.43 -11.18
N MET A 77 -10.38 -8.94 -10.33
CA MET A 77 -10.20 -8.83 -8.88
C MET A 77 -11.00 -9.93 -8.18
N ALA A 78 -10.31 -10.87 -7.53
CA ALA A 78 -10.94 -11.87 -6.68
C ALA A 78 -10.83 -11.45 -5.21
N CYS A 79 -11.93 -10.93 -4.65
CA CYS A 79 -11.92 -10.22 -3.39
C CYS A 79 -12.58 -11.01 -2.25
N SER A 80 -12.10 -10.75 -1.04
CA SER A 80 -12.68 -11.22 0.22
C SER A 80 -12.64 -10.14 1.30
N SER A 81 -13.66 -10.11 2.15
CA SER A 81 -13.72 -9.31 3.37
C SER A 81 -14.22 -10.16 4.53
N GLU A 82 -13.78 -9.82 5.75
CA GLU A 82 -14.36 -10.36 6.98
C GLU A 82 -15.34 -9.33 7.53
N GLU A 83 -16.62 -9.70 7.63
CA GLU A 83 -17.68 -8.85 8.18
C GLU A 83 -18.21 -9.46 9.48
N GLN A 84 -18.48 -8.62 10.47
CA GLN A 84 -19.15 -9.04 11.71
C GLN A 84 -20.65 -8.99 11.48
N VAL A 85 -21.33 -10.12 11.70
CA VAL A 85 -22.78 -10.24 11.51
C VAL A 85 -23.41 -10.76 12.80
N GLU A 86 -24.53 -10.18 13.22
CA GLU A 86 -25.29 -10.67 14.37
C GLU A 86 -26.26 -11.77 13.93
N VAL A 87 -26.16 -12.93 14.55
CA VAL A 87 -27.06 -14.07 14.35
C VAL A 87 -27.56 -14.51 15.72
N ASP A 88 -28.88 -14.45 15.94
CA ASP A 88 -29.53 -14.83 17.21
C ASP A 88 -28.98 -14.12 18.47
N GLY A 89 -28.49 -12.88 18.31
CA GLY A 89 -27.93 -12.08 19.40
C GLY A 89 -26.45 -12.36 19.70
N GLU A 90 -25.79 -13.19 18.89
CA GLU A 90 -24.35 -13.44 18.96
C GLU A 90 -23.63 -12.83 17.75
N THR A 91 -22.47 -12.21 17.98
CA THR A 91 -21.62 -11.69 16.90
C THR A 91 -20.79 -12.82 16.29
N GLN A 92 -20.87 -12.98 14.97
CA GLN A 92 -20.14 -13.99 14.22
C GLN A 92 -19.33 -13.31 13.10
N THR A 93 -18.09 -13.77 12.89
CA THR A 93 -17.29 -13.37 11.72
C THR A 93 -17.74 -14.18 10.51
N GLN A 94 -18.17 -13.49 9.45
CA GLN A 94 -18.50 -14.08 8.16
C GLN A 94 -17.52 -13.60 7.10
N THR A 95 -17.04 -14.52 6.25
CA THR A 95 -16.26 -14.14 5.07
C THR A 95 -17.20 -13.90 3.89
N ARG A 96 -17.16 -12.69 3.35
CA ARG A 96 -17.81 -12.34 2.09
C ARG A 96 -16.80 -12.42 0.96
N THR A 97 -17.17 -13.05 -0.16
CA THR A 97 -16.33 -13.09 -1.36
C THR A 97 -17.08 -12.51 -2.56
N TRP A 98 -16.36 -11.85 -3.45
CA TRP A 98 -16.91 -11.34 -4.70
C TRP A 98 -15.84 -11.24 -5.78
N SER A 99 -16.28 -11.02 -7.02
CA SER A 99 -15.39 -10.74 -8.14
C SER A 99 -15.79 -9.43 -8.79
N ASP A 100 -14.79 -8.65 -9.17
CA ASP A 100 -14.97 -7.40 -9.90
C ASP A 100 -13.80 -7.17 -10.87
N ARG A 101 -13.75 -6.01 -11.52
CA ARG A 101 -12.60 -5.54 -12.29
C ARG A 101 -12.19 -4.15 -11.84
N ALA A 102 -10.89 -3.95 -11.76
CA ALA A 102 -10.32 -2.65 -11.47
C ALA A 102 -9.19 -2.33 -12.45
N MET A 103 -9.20 -1.11 -12.96
CA MET A 103 -8.12 -0.55 -13.76
C MET A 103 -7.17 0.23 -12.85
N PHE A 104 -5.90 -0.12 -12.92
CA PHE A 104 -4.80 0.56 -12.25
C PHE A 104 -4.08 1.38 -13.31
N MET A 105 -3.84 2.66 -13.04
CA MET A 105 -3.19 3.56 -13.99
C MET A 105 -2.27 4.53 -13.25
N THR A 106 -1.06 4.71 -13.76
CA THR A 106 -0.14 5.69 -13.19
C THR A 106 -0.65 7.11 -13.48
N ALA A 107 -0.74 7.94 -12.45
CA ALA A 107 -1.07 9.35 -12.58
C ALA A 107 0.16 10.14 -13.04
N ALA A 108 -0.05 11.31 -13.66
CA ALA A 108 1.04 12.14 -14.19
C ALA A 108 2.05 12.61 -13.13
N ASP A 109 1.66 12.65 -11.85
CA ASP A 109 2.50 12.99 -10.71
C ASP A 109 3.10 11.77 -10.00
N GLY A 110 3.03 10.58 -10.61
CA GLY A 110 3.51 9.32 -10.03
C GLY A 110 2.55 8.68 -9.02
N GLY A 111 1.35 9.24 -8.85
CA GLY A 111 0.26 8.64 -8.09
C GLY A 111 -0.39 7.44 -8.79
N LEU A 112 -1.42 6.90 -8.18
CA LEU A 112 -2.22 5.78 -8.70
C LEU A 112 -3.66 6.23 -8.90
N PHE A 113 -4.17 6.10 -10.11
CA PHE A 113 -5.60 6.02 -10.36
C PHE A 113 -6.05 4.57 -10.21
N LEU A 114 -6.98 4.36 -9.28
CA LEU A 114 -7.65 3.09 -9.07
C LEU A 114 -9.12 3.25 -9.46
N ILE A 115 -9.50 2.60 -10.56
CA ILE A 115 -10.78 2.81 -11.22
C ILE A 115 -11.56 1.52 -11.20
N TRP A 116 -12.74 1.56 -10.59
CA TRP A 116 -13.68 0.46 -10.50
C TRP A 116 -14.91 0.74 -11.37
N ASN A 117 -15.85 -0.21 -11.43
CA ASN A 117 -17.10 0.00 -12.13
C ASN A 117 -17.96 1.09 -11.46
N GLY A 118 -17.93 2.30 -12.01
CA GLY A 118 -18.75 3.43 -11.59
C GLY A 118 -18.07 4.44 -10.66
N TYR A 119 -16.82 4.21 -10.27
CA TYR A 119 -16.08 5.13 -9.39
C TYR A 119 -14.57 5.06 -9.62
N ALA A 120 -13.89 6.17 -9.32
CA ALA A 120 -12.46 6.34 -9.50
C ALA A 120 -11.85 7.06 -8.31
N PHE A 121 -10.72 6.55 -7.83
CA PHE A 121 -9.94 7.16 -6.77
C PHE A 121 -8.56 7.53 -7.30
N LYS A 122 -7.99 8.60 -6.74
CA LYS A 122 -6.58 8.95 -6.91
C LYS A 122 -5.88 8.78 -5.58
N TYR A 123 -4.76 8.07 -5.58
CA TYR A 123 -3.89 7.91 -4.44
C TYR A 123 -2.52 8.50 -4.73
N GLU A 124 -1.88 9.02 -3.69
CA GLU A 124 -0.48 9.42 -3.72
C GLU A 124 0.39 8.25 -3.29
N ARG A 125 1.53 8.06 -3.96
CA ARG A 125 2.52 7.07 -3.52
C ARG A 125 3.12 7.52 -2.20
N CYS A 126 3.10 6.63 -1.21
CA CYS A 126 3.84 6.86 0.01
C CYS A 126 5.36 6.78 -0.27
N PRO A 127 6.17 7.62 0.39
CA PRO A 127 7.61 7.52 0.28
C PRO A 127 8.08 6.12 0.70
N SER A 128 9.10 5.59 0.01
CA SER A 128 9.73 4.31 0.37
C SER A 128 10.46 4.36 1.71
N ASP A 129 10.62 5.56 2.27
CA ASP A 129 11.14 5.82 3.60
C ASP A 129 10.01 6.43 4.44
N ALA A 130 9.47 5.66 5.38
CA ALA A 130 8.38 6.07 6.27
C ALA A 130 8.71 7.33 7.11
N ALA A 131 9.97 7.79 7.12
CA ALA A 131 10.40 9.02 7.78
C ALA A 131 10.32 10.28 6.90
N VAL A 132 10.11 10.17 5.58
CA VAL A 132 10.09 11.34 4.70
C VAL A 132 8.70 11.98 4.68
N GLY A 133 8.52 13.04 5.48
CA GLY A 133 7.30 13.86 5.50
C GLY A 133 6.49 13.79 6.80
N THR A 134 6.93 13.00 7.77
CA THR A 134 6.40 13.03 9.13
C THR A 134 7.17 14.07 9.93
N VAL A 135 6.47 15.04 10.51
CA VAL A 135 7.07 15.95 11.49
C VAL A 135 7.28 15.14 12.76
N ALA A 136 8.51 14.72 13.01
CA ALA A 136 8.89 13.95 14.19
C ALA A 136 9.26 14.84 15.37
N THR A 137 9.58 16.12 15.12
CA THR A 137 10.05 17.05 16.14
C THR A 137 9.37 18.42 16.02
N ALA A 138 9.18 19.11 17.16
CA ALA A 138 8.64 20.47 17.19
C ALA A 138 9.48 21.46 16.34
N SER A 139 10.79 21.21 16.25
CA SER A 139 11.71 21.97 15.39
C SER A 139 11.38 21.88 13.89
N GLU A 140 10.81 20.78 13.42
CA GLU A 140 10.46 20.58 12.01
C GLU A 140 9.21 21.37 11.56
N ILE A 141 8.43 21.89 12.50
CA ILE A 141 7.31 22.83 12.26
C ILE A 141 7.63 24.27 12.68
N GLY A 142 8.89 24.58 12.95
CA GLY A 142 9.32 25.93 13.32
C GLY A 142 8.89 26.36 14.73
N ILE A 143 8.54 25.41 15.60
CA ILE A 143 8.34 25.68 17.02
C ILE A 143 9.66 25.38 17.73
N THR A 144 10.47 26.42 17.93
CA THR A 144 11.63 26.34 18.82
C THR A 144 11.17 26.67 20.23
N ASP A 145 11.38 25.77 21.19
CA ASP A 145 11.23 26.06 22.62
C ASP A 145 12.26 27.11 23.05
N SER A 146 12.01 28.37 22.72
CA SER A 146 12.52 29.49 23.50
C SER A 146 11.50 29.76 24.61
N VAL A 147 11.36 28.80 25.53
CA VAL A 147 10.89 29.13 26.87
C VAL A 147 12.10 29.75 27.55
N ASP A 148 12.20 31.07 27.44
CA ASP A 148 13.08 31.85 28.31
C ASP A 148 12.73 31.46 29.74
N ALA A 149 13.67 30.75 30.38
CA ALA A 149 13.61 30.46 31.80
C ALA A 149 13.77 31.79 32.54
N GLU A 150 12.68 32.54 32.69
CA GLU A 150 12.60 33.61 33.67
C GLU A 150 12.70 32.95 35.05
N ALA A 151 13.91 32.93 35.58
CA ALA A 151 14.19 32.62 36.96
C ALA A 151 13.45 33.64 37.84
N SER A 152 12.35 33.21 38.48
CA SER A 152 11.78 33.94 39.60
C SER A 152 12.64 33.67 40.83
N ASP A 153 13.60 34.58 41.03
CA ASP A 153 14.30 34.85 42.29
C ASP A 153 13.26 35.39 43.29
N ASP A 154 12.65 34.51 44.09
CA ASP A 154 11.93 34.93 45.30
C ASP A 154 12.89 34.79 46.49
N SER A 155 13.64 35.87 46.70
CA SER A 155 14.46 36.08 47.89
C SER A 155 13.59 36.23 49.13
N GLU A 156 13.89 35.38 50.11
CA GLU A 156 13.49 35.45 51.51
C GLU A 156 13.77 36.83 52.14
N ALA A 157 12.76 37.43 52.78
CA ALA A 157 12.93 38.57 53.68
C ALA A 157 11.88 38.54 54.82
N ASP A 158 12.40 38.27 56.02
CA ASP A 158 11.96 38.60 57.39
C ASP A 158 10.51 38.30 57.87
#